data_AF-A0A2X3VLH0-F1
#
_entry.id   AF-A0A2X3VLH0-F1
#
_cell.length_a   1.000
_cell.length_b   1.000
_cell.length_c   1.000
_cell.angle_alpha   90.00
_cell.angle_beta   90.00
_cell.angle_gamma   90.00
#
_symmetry.space_group_name_H-M   'P 1'
#
loop_
_entity.id
_entity.type
_entity.pdbx_description
1 polymer ?
#
loop_
_entity_poly.entity_id
_entity_poly.type
_entity_poly.pdbx_seq_one_letter_code
_entity_poly.pdbx_strand_id
1 'polypeptide(L)' 'MSVYTIHKDFSKEENPYSVWRDDGELIEDDLSYGEAVYWCFRELQKYVDQAKLTKQQMDAVMGDIEAYDELVLKLFPA' A
#
# COMPACT_ATOMS: atom_id res chain seq x y z
N MET A 1 9.34 -1.98 11.91
CA MET A 1 8.23 -2.65 11.21
C MET A 1 8.31 -2.14 9.80
N SER A 2 8.34 -3.04 8.82
CA SER A 2 8.48 -2.65 7.42
C SER A 2 7.23 -1.88 6.98
N VAL A 3 7.45 -0.77 6.31
CA VAL A 3 6.40 0.08 5.78
C VAL A 3 6.45 -0.03 4.26
N TYR A 4 5.30 -0.23 3.62
CA TYR A 4 5.23 -0.47 2.18
C TYR A 4 4.39 0.59 1.49
N THR A 5 4.89 1.09 0.36
CA THR A 5 4.22 2.06 -0.51
C THR A 5 4.06 1.49 -1.92
N ILE A 6 3.07 1.98 -2.66
CA ILE A 6 2.79 1.51 -4.02
C ILE A 6 3.18 2.58 -5.03
N HIS A 7 4.03 2.20 -5.99
CA HIS A 7 4.48 3.11 -7.03
C HIS A 7 3.86 2.72 -8.37
N LYS A 8 3.43 3.72 -9.14
CA LYS A 8 2.93 3.57 -10.50
C LYS A 8 3.99 3.99 -11.51
N ASP A 9 4.41 3.05 -12.36
CA ASP A 9 5.23 3.30 -13.53
C ASP A 9 4.34 3.68 -14.72
N PHE A 10 4.39 4.96 -15.12
CA PHE A 10 3.60 5.48 -16.24
C PHE A 10 4.09 5.04 -17.62
N SER A 11 5.25 4.38 -17.71
CA SER A 11 5.76 3.83 -18.97
C SER A 11 5.19 2.43 -19.30
N LYS A 12 4.61 1.75 -18.30
CA LYS A 12 3.96 0.44 -18.46
C LYS A 12 2.44 0.61 -18.63
N GLU A 13 1.83 -0.10 -19.58
CA GLU A 13 0.39 -0.04 -19.81
C GLU A 13 -0.41 -1.12 -19.08
N GLU A 14 0.06 -2.37 -19.06
CA GLU A 14 -0.71 -3.50 -18.52
C GLU A 14 -0.62 -3.62 -16.99
N ASN A 15 0.59 -3.68 -16.47
CA ASN A 15 0.86 -3.89 -15.05
C ASN A 15 1.79 -2.80 -14.49
N PRO A 16 1.28 -1.58 -14.28
CA PRO A 16 2.12 -0.44 -13.96
C PRO A 16 2.49 -0.33 -12.48
N TYR A 17 1.98 -1.21 -11.59
CA TYR A 17 2.17 -1.03 -10.16
C TYR A 17 3.32 -1.87 -9.61
N SER A 18 3.96 -1.37 -8.56
CA SER A 18 5.04 -2.03 -7.82
C SER A 18 4.96 -1.65 -6.34
N VAL A 19 5.48 -2.52 -5.47
CA VAL A 19 5.48 -2.34 -4.01
C VAL A 19 6.91 -2.12 -3.55
N TRP A 20 7.11 -1.06 -2.78
CA TRP A 20 8.41 -0.65 -2.27
C TRP A 20 8.38 -0.58 -0.75
N ARG A 21 9.44 -1.08 -0.12
CA ARG A 21 9.66 -0.89 1.32
C ARG A 21 10.29 0.47 1.60
N ASP A 22 10.12 0.96 2.83
CA ASP A 22 10.64 2.24 3.32
C ASP A 22 12.16 2.42 3.20
N ASP A 23 12.93 1.33 3.15
CA ASP A 23 14.38 1.37 2.90
C ASP A 23 14.76 1.33 1.41
N GLY A 24 13.77 1.42 0.51
CA GLY A 24 13.96 1.42 -0.94
C GLY A 24 14.09 0.03 -1.57
N GLU A 25 13.85 -1.05 -0.83
CA GLU A 25 13.79 -2.39 -1.42
C GLU A 25 12.51 -2.56 -2.26
N LEU A 26 12.66 -2.95 -3.51
CA LEU A 26 11.55 -3.41 -4.36
C LEU A 26 11.11 -4.80 -3.89
N ILE A 27 9.85 -4.91 -3.47
CA ILE A 27 9.29 -6.14 -2.90
C ILE A 27 8.56 -6.95 -3.97
N GLU A 28 7.80 -6.27 -4.82
CA GLU A 28 6.98 -6.89 -5.86
C GLU A 28 6.77 -5.89 -6.99
N ASP A 29 6.82 -6.36 -8.23
CA ASP A 29 6.62 -5.53 -9.43
C ASP A 29 5.61 -6.20 -10.37
N ASP A 30 5.32 -5.50 -11.47
CA ASP A 30 4.42 -5.99 -12.52
C ASP A 30 3.02 -6.34 -11.99
N LEU A 31 2.50 -5.49 -11.11
CA LEU A 31 1.16 -5.62 -10.56
C LEU A 31 0.13 -4.87 -11.41
N SER A 32 -1.00 -5.51 -11.66
CA SER A 32 -2.22 -4.84 -12.11
C SER A 32 -2.81 -3.97 -11.00
N TYR A 33 -3.77 -3.10 -11.35
CA TYR A 33 -4.47 -2.28 -10.36
C TYR A 33 -5.15 -3.11 -9.27
N GLY A 34 -5.80 -4.21 -9.65
CA GLY A 34 -6.51 -5.09 -8.70
C GLY A 34 -5.56 -5.76 -7.72
N GLU A 35 -4.38 -6.19 -8.20
CA GLU A 35 -3.35 -6.80 -7.35
C GLU A 35 -2.75 -5.77 -6.40
N ALA A 36 -2.47 -4.55 -6.86
CA ALA A 36 -1.98 -3.47 -6.02
C ALA A 36 -2.98 -3.09 -4.91
N VAL A 37 -4.28 -2.99 -5.24
CA VAL A 37 -5.34 -2.76 -4.25
C VAL A 37 -5.43 -3.90 -3.24
N TYR A 38 -5.36 -5.15 -3.70
CA TYR A 38 -5.36 -6.31 -2.81
C TYR A 38 -4.15 -6.32 -1.88
N TRP A 39 -2.98 -5.88 -2.38
CA TRP A 39 -1.77 -5.71 -1.61
C TRP A 39 -1.98 -4.71 -0.46
N CYS A 40 -2.53 -3.53 -0.78
CA CYS A 40 -2.88 -2.50 0.21
C CYS A 40 -3.83 -3.05 1.28
N PHE A 41 -4.89 -3.75 0.86
CA PHE A 41 -5.87 -4.35 1.77
C PHE A 41 -5.22 -5.33 2.77
N ARG A 42 -4.35 -6.23 2.26
CA ARG A 42 -3.64 -7.20 3.10
C ARG A 42 -2.82 -6.51 4.19
N GLU A 43 -2.20 -5.38 3.86
CA GLU A 43 -1.36 -4.65 4.81
C GLU A 43 -2.15 -3.80 5.80
N LEU A 44 -3.23 -3.15 5.34
CA LEU A 44 -4.18 -2.49 6.23
C LEU A 44 -4.78 -3.46 7.25
N GLN A 45 -5.12 -4.69 6.85
CA GLN A 45 -5.64 -5.69 7.77
C GLN A 45 -4.63 -6.01 8.87
N LYS A 46 -3.33 -6.12 8.55
CA LYS A 46 -2.29 -6.31 9.58
C LYS A 46 -2.22 -5.13 10.54
N TYR A 47 -2.39 -3.90 10.05
CA TYR A 47 -2.39 -2.70 10.91
C TYR A 47 -3.61 -2.67 11.84
N VAL A 48 -4.77 -3.14 11.36
CA VAL A 48 -5.98 -3.32 12.18
C VAL A 48 -5.76 -4.39 13.25
N ASP A 49 -5.20 -5.53 12.88
CA ASP A 49 -4.94 -6.64 13.81
C ASP A 49 -3.94 -6.25 14.91
N GLN A 50 -3.03 -5.31 14.62
CA GLN A 50 -2.07 -4.74 15.55
C GLN A 50 -2.60 -3.51 16.31
N ALA A 51 -3.89 -3.17 16.16
CA ALA A 51 -4.54 -1.99 16.75
C ALA A 51 -3.84 -0.64 16.41
N LYS A 52 -3.14 -0.58 15.28
CA LYS A 52 -2.54 0.65 14.73
C LYS A 52 -3.57 1.49 13.95
N LEU A 53 -4.59 0.81 13.44
CA LEU A 53 -5.64 1.36 12.61
C LEU A 53 -6.99 0.80 13.07
N THR A 54 -8.05 1.58 12.98
CA THR A 54 -9.41 1.07 13.17
C THR A 54 -9.92 0.48 11.86
N LYS A 55 -10.86 -0.47 11.95
CA LYS A 55 -11.53 -1.02 10.77
C LYS A 55 -12.21 0.07 9.93
N GLN A 56 -12.79 1.08 10.58
CA GLN A 56 -13.42 2.21 9.89
C GLN A 56 -12.42 3.03 9.06
N GLN A 57 -11.22 3.26 9.58
CA GLN A 57 -10.16 3.96 8.85
C GLN A 57 -9.62 3.10 7.69
N MET A 58 -9.51 1.78 7.87
CA MET A 58 -9.19 0.85 6.77
C MET A 58 -10.25 0.89 5.67
N ASP A 59 -11.53 0.78 6.03
CA ASP A 59 -12.65 0.82 5.07
C ASP A 59 -12.70 2.14 4.29
N ALA A 60 -12.23 3.25 4.89
CA ALA A 60 -12.20 4.57 4.26
C ALA A 60 -11.13 4.73 3.16
N VAL A 61 -10.05 3.94 3.21
CA VAL A 61 -8.95 3.99 2.22
C VAL A 61 -8.90 2.76 1.32
N MET A 62 -9.76 1.77 1.59
CA MET A 62 -9.79 0.53 0.83
C MET A 62 -10.14 0.79 -0.64
N GLY A 63 -9.26 0.37 -1.55
CA GLY A 63 -9.46 0.55 -2.99
C GLY A 63 -8.87 1.85 -3.54
N ASP A 64 -8.27 2.69 -2.71
CA ASP A 64 -7.56 3.90 -3.10
C ASP A 64 -6.09 3.79 -2.70
N ILE A 65 -5.23 3.62 -3.70
CA ILE A 65 -3.78 3.43 -3.51
C ILE A 65 -3.12 4.70 -2.97
N GLU A 66 -3.53 5.87 -3.46
CA GLU A 66 -2.96 7.15 -3.01
C GLU A 66 -3.35 7.42 -1.55
N ALA A 67 -4.61 7.16 -1.19
CA ALA A 67 -5.06 7.29 0.19
C ALA A 67 -4.37 6.28 1.13
N TYR A 68 -4.07 5.07 0.65
CA TYR A 68 -3.27 4.10 1.38
C TYR A 68 -1.86 4.64 1.65
N ASP A 69 -1.14 5.09 0.63
CA ASP A 69 0.24 5.59 0.77
C ASP A 69 0.30 6.79 1.72
N GLU A 70 -0.63 7.75 1.58
CA GLU A 70 -0.72 8.89 2.49
C GLU A 70 -0.96 8.48 3.94
N LEU A 71 -1.87 7.54 4.17
CA LEU A 71 -2.19 7.05 5.51
C LEU A 71 -0.97 6.38 6.14
N VAL A 72 -0.28 5.54 5.38
CA VAL A 72 0.90 4.81 5.83
C VAL A 72 2.04 5.76 6.18
N LEU A 73 2.31 6.76 5.34
CA LEU A 73 3.32 7.79 5.60
C LEU A 73 2.98 8.66 6.83
N LYS A 74 1.69 8.90 7.09
CA LYS A 74 1.25 9.61 8.31
C LYS A 74 1.41 8.76 9.58
N LEU A 75 1.17 7.46 9.49
CA LEU A 75 1.25 6.54 10.64
C LEU A 75 2.70 6.18 10.99
N PHE A 76 3.56 6.08 9.99
CA PHE A 76 4.94 5.64 10.12
C PHE A 76 5.89 6.61 9.39
N PRO A 77 6.12 7.81 9.94
CA PRO A 77 7.11 8.73 9.39
C PRO A 77 8.52 8.13 9.53
N ALA A 78 9.36 8.37 8.51
CA ALA A 78 10.76 7.93 8.45
C ALA A 78 11.64 8.55 9.54
#